data_AF-A0A7R9TDE9-F1
#
_entry.id   AF-A0A7R9TDE9-F1
#
_cell.length_a   1.000
_cell.length_b   1.000
_cell.length_c   1.000
_cell.angle_alpha   90.00
_cell.angle_beta   90.00
_cell.angle_gamma   90.00
#
_symmetry.space_group_name_H-M   'P 1'
#
loop_
_entity.id
_entity.type
_entity.pdbx_description
1 polymer ?
#
loop_
_entity_poly.entity_id
_entity_poly.type
_entity_poly.pdbx_seq_one_letter_code
_entity_poly.pdbx_strand_id
1 'polypeptide(L)'
;ESAATMKQRELKLIMSSGHLSDLGGRSTADIDDPDNADSVTRAAGASARAADEDGPKFLVFGRTGWIGGMLGRLLEEEGVAYEYAASRLENPADVAAEIARSGCTHVLNAAGLTGRPNVDWCE
;
A
#
# COMPACT_ATOMS: atom_id res chain seq x y z
N GLU A 1 37.32 7.18 -26.24
CA GLU A 1 36.33 6.51 -25.38
C GLU A 1 35.38 7.55 -24.79
N SER A 2 34.09 7.26 -24.87
CA SER A 2 33.01 8.26 -24.90
C SER A 2 32.56 8.72 -23.51
N ALA A 3 32.05 9.96 -23.42
CA ALA A 3 31.49 10.60 -22.21
C ALA A 3 30.39 9.76 -21.49
N ALA A 4 29.86 8.73 -22.16
CA ALA A 4 28.95 7.75 -21.58
C ALA A 4 29.57 6.94 -20.42
N THR A 5 30.86 6.60 -20.51
CA THR A 5 31.53 5.79 -19.48
C THR A 5 31.80 6.59 -18.20
N MET A 6 31.90 7.92 -18.31
CA MET A 6 32.13 8.81 -17.17
C MET A 6 30.86 9.02 -16.34
N LYS A 7 29.70 9.16 -17.00
CA LYS A 7 28.39 9.27 -16.30
C LYS A 7 28.00 7.99 -15.56
N GLN A 8 28.37 6.82 -16.07
CA GLN A 8 28.13 5.55 -15.37
C GLN A 8 29.00 5.38 -14.12
N ARG A 9 30.18 6.03 -14.05
CA ARG A 9 31.05 6.01 -12.87
C ARG A 9 30.59 6.98 -11.79
N GLU A 10 30.08 8.15 -12.16
CA GLU A 10 29.53 9.12 -11.19
C GLU A 10 28.24 8.63 -10.53
N LEU A 11 27.34 7.98 -11.29
CA LEU A 11 26.09 7.48 -10.73
C LEU A 11 26.32 6.33 -9.71
N LYS A 12 27.36 5.51 -9.94
CA LYS A 12 27.72 4.41 -9.02
C LYS A 12 28.34 4.91 -7.71
N LEU A 13 28.97 6.09 -7.71
CA LEU A 13 29.58 6.69 -6.52
C LEU A 13 28.53 7.35 -5.60
N ILE A 14 27.47 7.91 -6.20
CA ILE A 14 26.36 8.55 -5.47
C ILE A 14 25.46 7.51 -4.77
N MET A 15 25.32 6.31 -5.33
CA MET A 15 24.45 5.26 -4.77
C MET A 15 25.08 4.41 -3.65
N SER A 16 26.38 4.56 -3.37
CA SER A 16 27.08 3.75 -2.36
C SER A 16 27.30 4.45 -1.01
N SER A 17 26.85 5.70 -0.85
CA SER A 17 27.31 6.60 0.22
C SER A 17 26.18 7.17 1.11
N GLY A 18 25.06 6.46 1.23
CA GLY A 18 23.89 6.90 2.00
C GLY A 18 23.59 6.07 3.25
N HIS A 19 24.62 5.72 4.05
CA HIS A 19 24.43 5.20 5.41
C HIS A 19 24.87 6.28 6.40
N LEU A 20 23.91 7.04 6.93
CA LEU A 20 24.15 7.99 8.01
C LEU A 20 23.35 7.56 9.23
N SER A 21 24.01 6.77 10.07
CA SER A 21 23.57 6.43 11.41
C SER A 21 23.94 7.54 12.41
N ASP A 22 22.97 7.86 13.26
CA ASP A 22 23.09 8.19 14.69
C ASP A 22 23.76 9.52 15.10
N LEU A 23 22.93 10.44 15.60
CA LEU A 23 23.28 11.37 16.68
C LEU A 23 22.07 11.51 17.61
N GLY A 24 22.17 10.86 18.77
CA GLY A 24 21.16 10.92 19.84
C GLY A 24 21.20 12.17 20.75
N GLY A 25 20.22 12.17 21.67
CA GLY A 25 20.08 13.02 22.87
C GLY A 25 18.99 14.09 22.73
N ARG A 26 18.02 14.33 23.61
CA ARG A 26 17.59 13.92 24.98
C ARG A 26 16.10 14.37 25.07
N SER A 27 15.19 13.95 25.96
CA SER A 27 15.25 13.90 27.42
C SER A 27 13.95 13.28 27.99
N THR A 28 14.12 12.49 29.06
CA THR A 28 13.27 12.19 30.23
C THR A 28 11.86 12.81 30.35
N ALA A 29 10.86 11.93 30.21
CA ALA A 29 9.61 11.88 30.96
C ALA A 29 9.07 10.46 30.72
N ASP A 30 9.44 9.42 31.48
CA ASP A 30 9.12 9.19 32.89
C ASP A 30 7.64 9.45 33.21
N ILE A 31 6.76 8.57 32.73
CA ILE A 31 5.60 8.10 33.50
C ILE A 31 5.52 6.58 33.29
N ASP A 32 6.26 5.85 34.12
CA ASP A 32 5.87 4.52 34.52
C ASP A 32 4.60 4.65 35.39
N ASP A 33 3.51 4.03 34.99
CA ASP A 33 2.40 3.70 35.90
C ASP A 33 2.37 2.17 36.07
N PRO A 34 2.88 1.64 37.19
CA PRO A 34 2.98 0.22 37.45
C PRO A 34 1.77 -0.23 38.30
N ASP A 35 0.68 -0.63 37.64
CA ASP A 35 -0.24 -1.56 38.28
C ASP A 35 -0.68 -2.67 37.31
N ASN A 36 -0.23 -3.84 37.71
CA ASN A 36 -0.05 -5.06 36.96
C ASN A 36 -1.26 -6.00 37.14
N ALA A 37 -1.63 -6.63 36.03
CA ALA A 37 -2.28 -7.93 35.89
C ALA A 37 -3.62 -8.19 36.60
N ASP A 38 -4.63 -8.49 35.77
CA ASP A 38 -5.11 -9.87 35.82
C ASP A 38 -5.38 -10.45 34.43
N SER A 39 -4.87 -11.65 34.24
CA SER A 39 -4.94 -12.45 33.03
C SER A 39 -6.36 -12.92 32.76
N VAL A 40 -6.74 -13.12 31.49
CA VAL A 40 -7.44 -14.31 30.96
C VAL A 40 -7.93 -14.08 29.51
N THR A 41 -7.41 -14.94 28.62
CA THR A 41 -7.83 -15.26 27.24
C THR A 41 -7.42 -14.31 26.09
N ARG A 42 -6.27 -14.64 25.48
CA ARG A 42 -5.93 -14.27 24.10
C ARG A 42 -6.87 -14.98 23.13
N ALA A 43 -7.80 -14.25 22.52
CA ALA A 43 -8.46 -14.68 21.29
C ALA A 43 -7.71 -14.03 20.10
N ALA A 44 -7.38 -14.86 19.11
CA ALA A 44 -6.54 -14.53 17.97
C ALA A 44 -7.08 -13.32 17.16
N GLY A 45 -6.46 -12.15 17.35
CA GLY A 45 -6.43 -11.09 16.36
C GLY A 45 -5.08 -11.16 15.65
N ALA A 46 -5.04 -11.81 14.48
CA ALA A 46 -3.87 -11.78 13.62
C ALA A 46 -3.58 -10.32 13.24
N SER A 47 -2.49 -9.79 13.79
CA SER A 47 -2.01 -8.44 13.54
C SER A 47 -1.78 -8.24 12.04
N ALA A 48 -2.46 -7.26 11.45
CA ALA A 48 -2.35 -6.82 10.06
C ALA A 48 -0.99 -6.17 9.73
N ARG A 49 0.11 -6.71 10.24
CA ARG A 49 1.44 -6.08 10.21
C ARG A 49 2.55 -7.07 9.87
N ALA A 50 2.25 -8.03 9.01
CA ALA A 50 3.20 -9.03 8.52
C ALA A 50 3.17 -9.16 6.98
N ALA A 51 3.21 -8.02 6.27
CA ALA A 51 3.24 -7.98 4.81
C ALA A 51 4.24 -6.94 4.25
N ASP A 52 5.30 -6.61 5.00
CA ASP A 52 6.20 -5.48 4.67
C ASP A 52 7.60 -5.90 4.20
N GLU A 53 7.77 -7.15 3.74
CA GLU A 53 9.01 -7.60 3.08
C GLU A 53 8.83 -7.77 1.56
N ASP A 54 7.60 -7.97 1.09
CA ASP A 54 7.20 -7.95 -0.32
C ASP A 54 6.47 -6.63 -0.57
N GLY A 55 6.89 -5.85 -1.56
CA GLY A 55 6.34 -4.51 -1.84
C GLY A 55 4.81 -4.47 -2.04
N PRO A 56 4.22 -3.26 -2.20
CA PRO A 56 2.77 -3.11 -2.23
C PRO A 56 2.13 -3.92 -3.36
N LYS A 57 1.04 -4.63 -3.03
CA LYS A 57 0.14 -5.29 -3.99
C LYS A 57 -1.25 -4.65 -3.97
N PHE A 58 -1.77 -4.29 -5.15
CA PHE A 58 -3.04 -3.58 -5.31
C PHE A 58 -4.16 -4.47 -5.88
N LEU A 59 -5.37 -4.33 -5.34
CA LEU A 59 -6.61 -4.82 -5.97
C LEU A 59 -7.41 -3.63 -6.50
N VAL A 60 -7.70 -3.61 -7.80
CA VAL A 60 -8.33 -2.47 -8.49
C VAL A 60 -9.75 -2.82 -8.92
N PHE A 61 -10.75 -2.07 -8.42
CA PHE A 61 -12.12 -2.12 -8.91
C PHE A 61 -12.34 -1.10 -10.02
N GLY A 62 -13.16 -1.44 -11.01
CA GLY A 62 -13.53 -0.51 -12.09
C GLY A 62 -12.69 -0.62 -13.36
N ARG A 63 -12.21 -1.81 -13.71
CA ARG A 63 -11.40 -2.11 -14.91
C ARG A 63 -11.88 -1.44 -16.21
N THR A 64 -13.20 -1.36 -16.41
CA THR A 64 -13.80 -0.84 -17.64
C THR A 64 -13.96 0.68 -17.66
N GLY A 65 -13.77 1.36 -16.52
CA GLY A 65 -13.85 2.82 -16.43
C GLY A 65 -12.58 3.49 -16.92
N TRP A 66 -12.68 4.77 -17.29
CA TRP A 66 -11.51 5.63 -17.59
C TRP A 66 -10.48 5.49 -16.47
N ILE A 67 -10.89 5.69 -15.21
CA ILE A 67 -9.95 5.81 -14.08
C ILE A 67 -9.32 4.46 -13.78
N GLY A 68 -10.11 3.39 -13.75
CA GLY A 68 -9.56 2.04 -13.57
C GLY A 68 -8.56 1.66 -14.66
N GLY A 69 -8.86 1.96 -15.92
CA GLY A 69 -7.94 1.71 -17.03
C GLY A 69 -6.64 2.51 -16.95
N MET A 70 -6.71 3.77 -16.49
CA MET A 70 -5.53 4.61 -16.26
C MET A 70 -4.70 4.09 -15.08
N LEU A 71 -5.33 3.70 -13.97
CA LEU A 71 -4.65 3.16 -12.80
C LEU A 71 -3.85 1.90 -13.12
N GLY A 72 -4.43 0.94 -13.86
CA GLY A 72 -3.67 -0.27 -14.21
C GLY A 72 -2.46 0.02 -15.10
N ARG A 73 -2.53 1.02 -15.99
CA ARG A 73 -1.36 1.43 -16.79
C ARG A 73 -0.25 2.02 -15.91
N LEU A 74 -0.60 2.90 -14.97
CA LEU A 74 0.37 3.48 -14.05
C LEU A 74 1.00 2.42 -13.13
N LEU A 75 0.21 1.48 -12.62
CA LEU A 75 0.72 0.39 -11.78
C LEU A 75 1.66 -0.54 -12.56
N GLU A 76 1.34 -0.81 -13.83
CA GLU A 76 2.22 -1.56 -14.74
C GLU A 76 3.53 -0.82 -15.02
N GLU A 77 3.46 0.49 -15.32
CA GLU A 77 4.63 1.34 -15.61
C GLU A 77 5.58 1.44 -14.40
N GLU A 78 5.03 1.51 -13.19
CA GLU A 78 5.80 1.53 -11.94
C GLU A 78 6.28 0.12 -11.50
N GLY A 79 5.88 -0.94 -12.22
CA GLY A 79 6.27 -2.33 -11.92
C GLY A 79 5.69 -2.86 -10.60
N VAL A 80 4.55 -2.32 -10.16
CA VAL A 80 3.91 -2.68 -8.90
C VAL A 80 2.89 -3.79 -9.14
N ALA A 81 2.86 -4.79 -8.27
CA ALA A 81 1.94 -5.92 -8.40
C ALA A 81 0.47 -5.45 -8.25
N TYR A 82 -0.38 -5.79 -9.21
CA TYR A 82 -1.80 -5.49 -9.14
C TYR A 82 -2.68 -6.53 -9.82
N GLU A 83 -3.93 -6.59 -9.40
CA GLU A 83 -4.98 -7.39 -10.02
C GLU A 83 -6.25 -6.56 -10.16
N TYR A 84 -7.02 -6.79 -11.23
CA TYR A 84 -8.36 -6.22 -11.33
C TYR A 84 -9.38 -7.13 -10.66
N ALA A 85 -10.22 -6.56 -9.81
CA ALA A 85 -11.33 -7.25 -9.19
C ALA A 85 -12.38 -7.66 -10.25
N ALA A 86 -12.89 -8.88 -10.13
CA ALA A 86 -13.98 -9.41 -10.93
C ALA A 86 -15.34 -9.31 -10.22
N SER A 87 -15.37 -9.20 -8.88
CA SER A 87 -16.60 -9.07 -8.13
C SER A 87 -17.29 -7.72 -8.39
N ARG A 88 -18.63 -7.72 -8.33
CA ARG A 88 -19.42 -6.49 -8.33
C ARG A 88 -19.50 -5.96 -6.89
N LEU A 89 -19.33 -4.66 -6.71
CA LEU A 89 -19.30 -4.03 -5.37
C LEU A 89 -20.60 -4.20 -4.59
N GLU A 90 -21.72 -4.42 -5.26
CA GLU A 90 -23.02 -4.66 -4.64
C GLU A 90 -23.14 -6.05 -4.00
N ASN A 91 -22.22 -6.98 -4.30
CA ASN A 91 -22.14 -8.27 -3.63
C ASN A 91 -21.00 -8.30 -2.59
N PRO A 92 -21.28 -7.96 -1.31
CA PRO A 92 -20.24 -7.86 -0.28
C PRO A 92 -19.57 -9.20 0.03
N ALA A 93 -20.27 -10.33 -0.15
CA ALA A 93 -19.68 -11.65 0.08
C ALA A 93 -18.61 -11.98 -0.95
N ASP A 94 -18.88 -11.67 -2.23
CA ASP A 94 -17.91 -11.88 -3.31
C ASP A 94 -16.70 -10.95 -3.15
N VAL A 95 -16.93 -9.68 -2.80
CA VAL A 95 -15.87 -8.70 -2.53
C VAL A 95 -14.97 -9.15 -1.40
N ALA A 96 -15.55 -9.56 -0.26
CA ALA A 96 -14.78 -10.04 0.89
C ALA A 96 -13.95 -11.28 0.53
N ALA A 97 -14.54 -12.22 -0.21
CA ALA A 97 -13.85 -13.41 -0.65
C ALA A 97 -12.74 -13.10 -1.67
N GLU A 98 -12.93 -12.10 -2.53
CA GLU A 98 -11.92 -11.67 -3.50
C GLU A 98 -10.74 -10.93 -2.85
N ILE A 99 -11.01 -10.03 -1.90
CA ILE A 99 -9.96 -9.37 -1.11
C ILE A 99 -9.12 -10.40 -0.34
N ALA A 100 -9.76 -11.40 0.26
CA ALA A 100 -9.06 -12.47 0.96
C ALA A 100 -8.20 -13.34 0.03
N ARG A 101 -8.67 -13.61 -1.19
CA ARG A 101 -7.95 -14.44 -2.18
C ARG A 101 -6.81 -13.69 -2.87
N SER A 102 -6.95 -12.38 -3.11
CA SER A 102 -5.97 -11.61 -3.87
C SER A 102 -4.66 -11.42 -3.10
N GLY A 103 -4.69 -11.46 -1.76
CA GLY A 103 -3.53 -11.14 -0.93
C GLY A 103 -3.05 -9.69 -1.13
N CYS A 104 -3.94 -8.80 -1.59
CA CYS A 104 -3.60 -7.39 -1.77
C CYS A 104 -3.31 -6.72 -0.42
N THR A 105 -2.36 -5.79 -0.43
CA THR A 105 -2.07 -4.89 0.68
C THR A 105 -2.95 -3.64 0.65
N HIS A 106 -3.38 -3.24 -0.55
CA HIS A 106 -4.12 -2.02 -0.80
C HIS A 106 -5.26 -2.27 -1.80
N VAL A 107 -6.36 -1.56 -1.64
CA VAL A 107 -7.52 -1.61 -2.54
C VAL A 107 -7.74 -0.23 -3.15
N LEU A 108 -7.91 -0.18 -4.48
CA LEU A 108 -8.27 1.03 -5.21
C LEU A 108 -9.68 0.86 -5.79
N ASN A 109 -10.62 1.70 -5.35
CA ASN A 109 -11.96 1.71 -5.91
C ASN A 109 -12.11 2.81 -6.97
N ALA A 110 -12.09 2.42 -8.24
CA ALA A 110 -12.40 3.28 -9.38
C ALA A 110 -13.65 2.81 -10.14
N ALA A 111 -14.49 1.98 -9.51
CA ALA A 111 -15.76 1.58 -10.08
C ALA A 111 -16.77 2.73 -10.00
N GLY A 112 -17.45 2.99 -11.11
CA GLY A 112 -18.45 4.04 -11.19
C GLY A 112 -18.92 4.23 -12.63
N LEU A 113 -20.09 4.84 -12.79
CA LEU A 113 -20.61 5.27 -14.08
C LEU A 113 -20.48 6.80 -14.15
N THR A 114 -19.86 7.32 -15.20
CA THR A 114 -19.78 8.76 -15.42
C THR A 114 -21.12 9.25 -16.00
N GLY A 115 -21.97 9.84 -15.16
CA GLY A 115 -23.16 10.62 -15.54
C GLY A 115 -23.06 12.07 -15.03
N ARG A 116 -24.13 12.88 -15.16
CA ARG A 116 -24.25 14.05 -14.28
C ARG A 116 -24.20 13.49 -12.85
N PRO A 117 -23.20 13.83 -12.02
CA PRO A 117 -23.21 13.38 -10.64
C PRO A 117 -24.54 13.86 -10.06
N ASN A 118 -25.33 12.94 -9.49
CA ASN A 118 -26.32 13.43 -8.55
C ASN A 118 -25.50 14.07 -7.44
N VAL A 119 -25.54 15.39 -7.41
CA VAL A 119 -24.57 16.26 -6.74
C VAL A 119 -24.84 16.29 -5.23
N ASP A 120 -24.90 15.11 -4.62
CA ASP A 120 -25.14 14.91 -3.18
C ASP A 120 -24.22 13.84 -2.58
N TRP A 121 -23.17 13.38 -3.27
CA TRP A 121 -22.29 12.32 -2.73
C TRP A 121 -21.47 12.75 -1.50
N CYS A 122 -21.45 14.05 -1.19
CA CYS A 122 -20.70 14.59 -0.06
C CYS A 122 -21.56 15.40 0.93
N GLU A 123 -22.85 15.06 1.10
CA GLU A 123 -23.63 15.49 2.27
C GLU A 123 -23.85 14.35 3.27
#